data_AF-A0A0F9ZRQ4-F1
#
_entry.id   AF-A0A0F9ZRQ4-F1
#
_cell.length_a   1.000
_cell.length_b   1.000
_cell.length_c   1.000
_cell.angle_alpha   90.00
_cell.angle_beta   90.00
_cell.angle_gamma   90.00
#
_symmetry.space_group_name_H-M   'P 1'
#
loop_
_entity.id
_entity.type
_entity.pdbx_description
1 polymer ?
#
loop_
_entity_poly.entity_id
_entity_poly.type
_entity_poly.pdbx_seq_one_letter_code
_entity_poly.pdbx_strand_id
1 'polypeptide(L)'
;MAKIKTLVVPFLITVIVLSFYFIYPTKKLYSANFTSASATLSNARFSYKAGVTSGTTGTSVVNIDGSGNADNDTDHLFPKDTICISNATEDGCTGSTTYVVSSIVDTDTFNTTTPLGATLLSTDYVIATQSGSLAISFTTATEVPIGGTLLITIPAAISGSGNANDGIPDTAATTGDNGFDLSTIATGDVSVSDITGCTSAGWGSATITTGNGTSTDHTISFTRASATCAVSKAITVTIDNAPGIINPAPLTSHTQGQADAYQINIKTRDGGTNVLDQSDVTVAPVEGVLISATVDETLSFAVATRASGTTNCNILTSVTTTAMSVPWGTLSPTYASGTHNSAQQLTVSTNATAGYKVYAEENDQMGKNGVACSGAGAGESVDCIQDTACGGTPCTHVTAQDWGSDPSSYPGLGYSLEDASGTDAYFEYDDTGTFYAKQFADQEAVEVRSDAGAELMSNSGPVAGSSAYVCYRIDITATQPAGYYYNKVKYTAVPTF
;
A
#
# COMPACT_ATOMS: atom_id res chain seq x y z
N MET A 1 -18.63 72.09 75.79
CA MET A 1 -17.77 70.89 75.60
C MET A 1 -18.54 69.62 75.18
N ALA A 2 -19.76 69.69 74.64
CA ALA A 2 -20.56 68.49 74.30
C ALA A 2 -20.67 68.18 72.79
N LYS A 3 -20.26 69.08 71.88
CA LYS A 3 -20.42 68.89 70.42
C LYS A 3 -19.23 68.25 69.70
N ILE A 4 -18.08 68.09 70.35
CA ILE A 4 -16.87 67.48 69.74
C ILE A 4 -16.93 65.94 69.83
N LYS A 5 -17.72 65.37 70.75
CA LYS A 5 -17.78 63.91 70.95
C LYS A 5 -18.60 63.16 69.89
N THR A 6 -19.51 63.84 69.18
CA THR A 6 -20.43 63.20 68.23
C THR A 6 -19.81 62.89 66.86
N LEU A 7 -18.69 63.56 66.51
CA LEU A 7 -18.02 63.36 65.20
C LEU A 7 -16.81 62.42 65.29
N VAL A 8 -16.19 62.30 66.47
CA VAL A 8 -14.94 61.53 66.65
C VAL A 8 -15.18 60.02 66.61
N VAL A 9 -16.28 59.54 67.19
CA VAL A 9 -16.61 58.11 67.21
C VAL A 9 -16.88 57.54 65.80
N PRO A 10 -17.74 58.15 64.96
CA PRO A 10 -17.93 57.63 63.60
C PRO A 10 -16.66 57.75 62.76
N PHE A 11 -15.87 58.82 62.92
CA PHE A 11 -14.59 58.96 62.22
C PHE A 11 -13.60 57.85 62.60
N LEU A 12 -13.50 57.49 63.88
CA LEU A 12 -12.61 56.43 64.35
C LEU A 12 -13.05 55.05 63.82
N ILE A 13 -14.35 54.77 63.76
CA ILE A 13 -14.89 53.52 63.19
C ILE A 13 -14.60 53.43 61.70
N THR A 14 -14.80 54.52 60.95
CA THR A 14 -14.49 54.55 59.51
C THR A 14 -13.00 54.37 59.25
N VAL A 15 -12.13 54.98 60.06
CA VAL A 15 -10.68 54.78 59.99
C VAL A 15 -10.30 53.34 60.31
N ILE A 16 -10.91 52.70 61.32
CA ILE A 16 -10.64 51.29 61.66
C ILE A 16 -11.10 50.35 60.54
N VAL A 17 -12.28 50.57 59.95
CA VAL A 17 -12.80 49.74 58.83
C VAL A 17 -11.95 49.90 57.57
N LEU A 18 -11.54 51.13 57.23
CA LEU A 18 -10.60 51.39 56.13
C LEU A 18 -9.24 50.77 56.41
N SER A 19 -8.73 50.88 57.65
CA SER A 19 -7.47 50.24 58.05
C SER A 19 -7.55 48.72 57.95
N PHE A 20 -8.68 48.11 58.31
CA PHE A 20 -8.90 46.67 58.15
C PHE A 20 -8.89 46.25 56.66
N TYR A 21 -9.43 47.09 55.78
CA TYR A 21 -9.42 46.86 54.33
C TYR A 21 -8.02 47.02 53.70
N PHE A 22 -7.14 47.83 54.31
CA PHE A 22 -5.75 48.00 53.86
C PHE A 22 -4.75 47.03 54.52
N ILE A 23 -5.05 46.51 55.72
CA ILE A 23 -4.19 45.56 56.47
C ILE A 23 -4.50 44.11 56.11
N TYR A 24 -5.72 43.80 55.62
CA TYR A 24 -6.01 42.54 54.93
C TYR A 24 -5.81 42.73 53.43
N PRO A 25 -4.61 42.47 52.87
CA PRO A 25 -4.47 42.39 51.44
C PRO A 25 -5.41 41.29 50.95
N THR A 26 -6.40 41.65 50.13
CA THR A 26 -6.99 40.68 49.22
C THR A 26 -5.82 40.13 48.42
N LYS A 27 -5.39 38.90 48.73
CA LYS A 27 -4.40 38.22 47.90
C LYS A 27 -5.04 38.14 46.52
N LYS A 28 -4.64 39.03 45.62
CA LYS A 28 -4.83 38.81 44.19
C LYS A 28 -4.02 37.56 43.90
N LEU A 29 -4.71 36.43 43.85
CA LEU A 29 -4.14 35.17 43.38
C LEU A 29 -3.89 35.40 41.89
N TYR A 30 -2.64 35.74 41.55
CA TYR A 30 -2.17 35.59 40.19
C TYR A 30 -2.03 34.10 39.97
N SER A 31 -2.65 33.56 38.91
CA SER A 31 -2.41 32.17 38.53
C SER A 31 -0.94 32.02 38.16
N ALA A 32 -0.27 30.99 38.67
CA ALA A 32 1.06 30.64 38.20
C ALA A 32 0.97 29.96 36.82
N ASN A 33 2.06 29.93 36.08
CA ASN A 33 2.15 29.07 34.90
C ASN A 33 2.59 27.68 35.34
N PHE A 34 2.08 26.64 34.69
CA PHE A 34 2.69 25.32 34.81
C PHE A 34 4.15 25.37 34.34
N THR A 35 4.96 24.43 34.82
CA THR A 35 6.30 24.21 34.26
C THR A 35 6.26 23.02 33.31
N SER A 36 7.05 23.08 32.21
CA SER A 36 7.15 22.00 31.21
C SER A 36 5.80 21.55 30.61
N ALA A 37 4.87 22.49 30.40
CA ALA A 37 3.58 22.19 29.77
C ALA A 37 3.76 21.90 28.26
N SER A 38 3.16 20.81 27.79
CA SER A 38 3.19 20.37 26.40
C SER A 38 1.96 19.54 26.06
N ALA A 39 1.64 19.46 24.76
CA ALA A 39 0.66 18.54 24.21
C ALA A 39 1.24 17.85 22.98
N THR A 40 0.92 16.58 22.80
CA THR A 40 1.40 15.75 21.67
C THR A 40 0.27 14.88 21.15
N LEU A 41 0.13 14.82 19.83
CA LEU A 41 -0.74 13.86 19.14
C LEU A 41 0.08 12.65 18.67
N SER A 42 -0.46 11.44 18.80
CA SER A 42 0.16 10.24 18.23
C SER A 42 0.05 10.22 16.69
N ASN A 43 -0.96 10.89 16.14
CA ASN A 43 -1.13 11.14 14.72
C ASN A 43 -1.42 12.64 14.55
N ALA A 44 -0.48 13.38 13.98
CA ALA A 44 -0.60 14.81 13.76
C ALA A 44 -1.05 15.15 12.33
N ARG A 45 -1.58 14.18 11.56
CA ARG A 45 -2.08 14.43 10.22
C ARG A 45 -3.45 15.10 10.28
N PHE A 46 -3.69 16.14 9.48
CA PHE A 46 -5.05 16.65 9.29
C PHE A 46 -6.00 15.54 8.80
N SER A 47 -7.26 15.61 9.20
CA SER A 47 -8.28 14.84 8.50
C SER A 47 -8.50 15.42 7.09
N TYR A 48 -8.94 14.58 6.17
CA TYR A 48 -9.27 15.01 4.81
C TYR A 48 -10.78 15.32 4.71
N LYS A 49 -11.15 16.43 4.08
CA LYS A 49 -12.53 16.84 3.81
C LYS A 49 -12.63 17.68 2.54
N ALA A 50 -13.03 17.05 1.44
CA ALA A 50 -13.24 17.70 0.15
C ALA A 50 -14.70 17.61 -0.31
N GLY A 51 -15.18 18.61 -1.04
CA GLY A 51 -16.46 18.52 -1.75
C GLY A 51 -16.37 17.53 -2.90
N VAL A 52 -17.51 17.03 -3.37
CA VAL A 52 -17.59 16.13 -4.52
C VAL A 52 -17.97 16.91 -5.79
N THR A 53 -17.34 16.61 -6.92
CA THR A 53 -17.82 17.01 -8.24
C THR A 53 -18.68 15.90 -8.86
N SER A 54 -18.21 14.65 -8.83
CA SER A 54 -18.96 13.52 -9.38
C SER A 54 -18.47 12.16 -8.88
N GLY A 55 -19.35 11.15 -8.92
CA GLY A 55 -19.03 9.74 -8.76
C GLY A 55 -20.25 8.91 -9.16
N THR A 56 -20.09 7.88 -9.98
CA THR A 56 -21.22 7.14 -10.56
C THR A 56 -21.42 5.80 -9.86
N THR A 57 -22.67 5.44 -9.57
CA THR A 57 -22.99 4.10 -9.03
C THR A 57 -22.38 2.99 -9.88
N GLY A 58 -21.73 2.02 -9.25
CA GLY A 58 -21.09 0.89 -9.94
C GLY A 58 -19.72 1.20 -10.55
N THR A 59 -19.21 2.44 -10.44
CA THR A 59 -17.82 2.77 -10.75
C THR A 59 -17.01 2.97 -9.47
N SER A 60 -15.68 2.91 -9.55
CA SER A 60 -14.79 3.20 -8.41
C SER A 60 -14.26 4.64 -8.39
N VAL A 61 -14.57 5.43 -9.41
CA VAL A 61 -13.98 6.75 -9.63
C VAL A 61 -14.76 7.82 -8.86
N VAL A 62 -14.04 8.65 -8.13
CA VAL A 62 -14.56 9.84 -7.45
C VAL A 62 -13.74 11.05 -7.89
N ASN A 63 -14.45 12.09 -8.32
CA ASN A 63 -13.88 13.38 -8.63
C ASN A 63 -14.31 14.37 -7.54
N ILE A 64 -13.36 15.08 -6.95
CA ILE A 64 -13.62 16.08 -5.90
C ILE A 64 -13.81 17.47 -6.50
N ASP A 65 -14.37 18.39 -5.71
CA ASP A 65 -14.50 19.80 -6.04
C ASP A 65 -13.22 20.55 -5.66
N GLY A 66 -12.59 21.15 -6.66
CA GLY A 66 -11.31 21.83 -6.52
C GLY A 66 -11.37 23.25 -5.94
N SER A 67 -12.46 23.65 -5.29
CA SER A 67 -12.59 24.97 -4.69
C SER A 67 -13.56 25.07 -3.51
N GLY A 68 -13.30 25.99 -2.58
CA GLY A 68 -14.24 26.36 -1.52
C GLY A 68 -14.39 25.34 -0.38
N ASN A 69 -13.58 24.29 -0.36
CA ASN A 69 -13.58 23.23 0.65
C ASN A 69 -12.33 23.33 1.56
N ALA A 70 -12.29 22.54 2.63
CA ALA A 70 -11.08 22.39 3.44
C ALA A 70 -9.93 21.80 2.59
N ASP A 71 -10.27 20.78 1.80
CA ASP A 71 -9.38 20.17 0.81
C ASP A 71 -9.94 20.37 -0.59
N ASN A 72 -9.09 20.87 -1.48
CA ASN A 72 -9.44 21.22 -2.86
C ASN A 72 -8.64 20.41 -3.89
N ASP A 73 -7.93 19.39 -3.42
CA ASP A 73 -7.15 18.47 -4.22
C ASP A 73 -6.95 17.16 -3.44
N THR A 74 -6.35 16.16 -4.07
CA THR A 74 -6.06 14.84 -3.49
C THR A 74 -4.68 14.77 -2.82
N ASP A 75 -3.95 15.88 -2.66
CA ASP A 75 -2.50 15.85 -2.36
C ASP A 75 -2.18 15.22 -1.00
N HIS A 76 -3.11 15.32 -0.04
CA HIS A 76 -3.01 14.61 1.24
C HIS A 76 -4.11 13.59 1.46
N LEU A 77 -4.66 13.01 0.39
CA LEU A 77 -5.44 11.78 0.43
C LEU A 77 -4.58 10.62 -0.10
N PHE A 78 -4.47 9.52 0.65
CA PHE A 78 -3.52 8.45 0.32
C PHE A 78 -4.21 7.12 0.01
N PRO A 79 -3.61 6.29 -0.86
CA PRO A 79 -4.02 4.89 -0.97
C PRO A 79 -4.08 4.23 0.40
N LYS A 80 -5.14 3.45 0.63
CA LYS A 80 -5.53 2.80 1.89
C LYS A 80 -6.17 3.69 2.95
N ASP A 81 -6.30 5.00 2.74
CA ASP A 81 -7.17 5.80 3.59
C ASP A 81 -8.61 5.27 3.49
N THR A 82 -9.26 5.15 4.65
CA THR A 82 -10.69 4.84 4.71
C THR A 82 -11.46 6.14 4.61
N ILE A 83 -12.38 6.20 3.64
CA ILE A 83 -13.20 7.37 3.38
C ILE A 83 -14.67 7.09 3.67
N CYS A 84 -15.35 8.14 4.07
CA CYS A 84 -16.77 8.25 4.27
C CYS A 84 -17.31 9.25 3.25
N ILE A 85 -18.38 8.92 2.53
CA ILE A 85 -19.08 9.90 1.70
C ILE A 85 -20.26 10.44 2.49
N SER A 86 -20.19 11.67 2.96
CA SER A 86 -21.27 12.31 3.71
C SER A 86 -22.10 13.22 2.81
N ASN A 87 -23.37 13.41 3.15
CA ASN A 87 -24.20 14.44 2.53
C ASN A 87 -23.86 15.84 3.09
N ALA A 88 -24.53 16.86 2.57
CA ALA A 88 -24.38 18.27 2.98
C ALA A 88 -24.67 18.57 4.45
N THR A 89 -25.43 17.71 5.14
CA THR A 89 -25.76 17.89 6.56
C THR A 89 -24.75 17.24 7.49
N GLU A 90 -23.79 16.47 6.97
CA GLU A 90 -22.71 15.90 7.76
C GLU A 90 -23.22 14.99 8.89
N ASP A 91 -24.28 14.22 8.63
CA ASP A 91 -24.91 13.32 9.61
C ASP A 91 -24.37 11.87 9.55
N GLY A 92 -23.18 11.71 8.97
CA GLY A 92 -22.45 10.45 8.84
C GLY A 92 -22.34 9.93 7.41
N CYS A 93 -21.85 8.69 7.26
CA CYS A 93 -21.64 8.12 5.94
C CYS A 93 -22.96 7.75 5.26
N THR A 94 -23.12 8.19 4.02
CA THR A 94 -24.24 7.83 3.16
C THR A 94 -24.37 6.31 3.07
N GLY A 95 -25.53 5.79 3.47
CA GLY A 95 -25.80 4.35 3.51
C GLY A 95 -24.93 3.58 4.51
N SER A 96 -24.37 4.26 5.52
CA SER A 96 -23.45 3.68 6.52
C SER A 96 -22.29 2.90 5.90
N THR A 97 -21.84 3.34 4.72
CA THR A 97 -20.80 2.66 3.94
C THR A 97 -19.54 3.51 3.91
N THR A 98 -18.40 2.87 4.17
CA THR A 98 -17.08 3.43 3.95
C THR A 98 -16.43 2.78 2.73
N TYR A 99 -15.50 3.49 2.11
CA TYR A 99 -14.68 3.00 1.01
C TYR A 99 -13.22 3.10 1.40
N VAL A 100 -12.35 2.41 0.65
CA VAL A 100 -10.90 2.54 0.81
C VAL A 100 -10.33 3.09 -0.48
N VAL A 101 -9.48 4.12 -0.38
CA VAL A 101 -8.76 4.68 -1.54
C VAL A 101 -7.84 3.62 -2.11
N SER A 102 -7.99 3.32 -3.40
CA SER A 102 -7.17 2.38 -4.15
C SER A 102 -5.96 3.07 -4.76
N SER A 103 -6.18 4.18 -5.47
CA SER A 103 -5.14 4.94 -6.16
C SER A 103 -5.54 6.41 -6.30
N ILE A 104 -4.55 7.30 -6.26
CA ILE A 104 -4.71 8.69 -6.71
C ILE A 104 -4.41 8.73 -8.21
N VAL A 105 -5.32 9.28 -9.00
CA VAL A 105 -5.19 9.35 -10.48
C VAL A 105 -4.49 10.65 -10.86
N ASP A 106 -4.96 11.77 -10.29
CA ASP A 106 -4.43 13.11 -10.46
C ASP A 106 -4.88 13.99 -9.27
N THR A 107 -4.75 15.32 -9.40
CA THR A 107 -5.02 16.29 -8.33
C THR A 107 -6.48 16.36 -7.90
N ASP A 108 -7.45 15.90 -8.69
CA ASP A 108 -8.88 15.97 -8.33
C ASP A 108 -9.62 14.64 -8.47
N THR A 109 -8.92 13.57 -8.86
CA THR A 109 -9.52 12.27 -9.15
C THR A 109 -8.80 11.15 -8.39
N PHE A 110 -9.59 10.28 -7.75
CA PHE A 110 -9.10 9.05 -7.14
C PHE A 110 -10.03 7.87 -7.38
N ASN A 111 -9.51 6.66 -7.16
CA ASN A 111 -10.26 5.42 -7.22
C ASN A 111 -10.47 4.83 -5.83
N THR A 112 -11.60 4.18 -5.63
CA THR A 112 -11.90 3.32 -4.49
C THR A 112 -11.62 1.85 -4.81
N THR A 113 -11.44 1.01 -3.79
CA THR A 113 -11.22 -0.43 -3.96
C THR A 113 -12.48 -1.21 -4.32
N THR A 114 -13.66 -0.67 -3.99
CA THR A 114 -14.96 -1.25 -4.30
C THR A 114 -15.82 -0.23 -5.05
N PRO A 115 -16.65 -0.66 -6.02
CA PRO A 115 -17.56 0.25 -6.71
C PRO A 115 -18.49 1.00 -5.74
N LEU A 116 -18.81 2.25 -6.08
CA LEU A 116 -19.73 3.11 -5.36
C LEU A 116 -21.13 2.50 -5.35
N GLY A 117 -21.74 2.42 -4.15
CA GLY A 117 -23.10 1.93 -3.98
C GLY A 117 -24.19 2.93 -4.42
N ALA A 118 -23.83 4.19 -4.61
CA ALA A 118 -24.72 5.26 -5.04
C ALA A 118 -23.98 6.30 -5.89
N THR A 119 -24.73 7.08 -6.64
CA THR A 119 -24.20 8.22 -7.41
C THR A 119 -24.05 9.39 -6.46
N LEU A 120 -22.87 10.01 -6.47
CA LEU A 120 -22.53 11.10 -5.57
C LEU A 120 -23.08 12.42 -6.11
N LEU A 121 -23.52 13.29 -5.20
CA LEU A 121 -24.04 14.62 -5.49
C LEU A 121 -22.94 15.67 -5.29
N SER A 122 -23.06 16.80 -5.96
CA SER A 122 -22.10 17.91 -5.81
C SER A 122 -22.16 18.60 -4.44
N THR A 123 -23.11 18.20 -3.60
CA THR A 123 -23.29 18.68 -2.23
C THR A 123 -22.73 17.69 -1.20
N ASP A 124 -22.20 16.56 -1.66
CA ASP A 124 -21.60 15.55 -0.81
C ASP A 124 -20.15 15.89 -0.52
N TYR A 125 -19.63 15.30 0.56
CA TYR A 125 -18.25 15.43 1.01
C TYR A 125 -17.56 14.07 1.04
N VAL A 126 -16.31 14.05 0.59
CA VAL A 126 -15.37 12.96 0.83
C VAL A 126 -14.61 13.27 2.12
N ILE A 127 -14.75 12.39 3.11
CA ILE A 127 -14.15 12.57 4.44
C ILE A 127 -13.21 11.39 4.72
N ALA A 128 -11.96 11.66 5.09
CA ALA A 128 -11.05 10.67 5.65
C ALA A 128 -10.60 11.14 7.04
N THR A 129 -11.19 10.57 8.09
CA THR A 129 -10.86 10.94 9.48
C THR A 129 -9.45 10.50 9.83
N GLN A 130 -8.65 11.43 10.34
CA GLN A 130 -7.37 11.14 10.97
C GLN A 130 -7.52 11.36 12.47
N SER A 131 -7.28 10.30 13.24
CA SER A 131 -7.39 10.35 14.70
C SER A 131 -6.11 9.89 15.35
N GLY A 132 -5.92 10.30 16.61
CA GLY A 132 -4.84 9.83 17.45
C GLY A 132 -5.09 10.09 18.93
N SER A 133 -4.25 9.49 19.77
CA SER A 133 -4.20 9.79 21.20
C SER A 133 -3.64 11.20 21.41
N LEU A 134 -4.29 11.99 22.27
CA LEU A 134 -3.79 13.28 22.73
C LEU A 134 -3.22 13.13 24.15
N ALA A 135 -1.93 13.40 24.30
CA ALA A 135 -1.25 13.41 25.60
C ALA A 135 -0.88 14.85 25.98
N ILE A 136 -1.30 15.27 27.17
CA ILE A 136 -1.07 16.60 27.73
C ILE A 136 -0.22 16.44 28.98
N SER A 137 1.01 16.96 28.97
CA SER A 137 1.95 16.82 30.09
C SER A 137 2.31 18.17 30.67
N PHE A 138 2.34 18.30 31.99
CA PHE A 138 2.70 19.53 32.69
C PHE A 138 3.19 19.23 34.11
N THR A 139 3.80 20.21 34.77
CA THR A 139 4.20 20.13 36.18
C THR A 139 3.52 21.23 36.98
N THR A 140 2.84 20.85 38.06
CA THR A 140 2.13 21.79 38.96
C THR A 140 3.06 22.84 39.54
N ALA A 141 2.63 24.10 39.53
CA ALA A 141 3.37 25.19 40.19
C ALA A 141 2.78 25.49 41.56
N THR A 142 1.47 25.31 41.71
CA THR A 142 0.72 25.47 42.96
C THR A 142 0.16 24.13 43.42
N GLU A 143 0.03 23.95 44.73
CA GLU A 143 -0.67 22.77 45.27
C GLU A 143 -2.14 22.82 44.88
N VAL A 144 -2.67 21.73 44.31
CA VAL A 144 -4.11 21.58 44.05
C VAL A 144 -4.76 20.93 45.28
N PRO A 145 -5.66 21.63 45.99
CA PRO A 145 -6.28 21.11 47.19
C PRO A 145 -7.32 20.02 46.87
N ILE A 146 -7.75 19.28 47.90
CA ILE A 146 -8.94 18.42 47.80
C ILE A 146 -10.15 19.28 47.43
N GLY A 147 -10.99 18.79 46.51
CA GLY A 147 -12.09 19.54 45.91
C GLY A 147 -11.67 20.50 44.79
N GLY A 148 -10.36 20.74 44.60
CA GLY A 148 -9.84 21.46 43.44
C GLY A 148 -10.02 20.68 42.14
N THR A 149 -9.95 21.36 41.00
CA THR A 149 -10.16 20.75 39.68
C THR A 149 -8.97 20.92 38.76
N LEU A 150 -8.69 19.91 37.94
CA LEU A 150 -7.94 20.04 36.70
C LEU A 150 -8.95 20.21 35.58
N LEU A 151 -8.81 21.24 34.76
CA LEU A 151 -9.66 21.54 33.62
C LEU A 151 -8.79 21.68 32.38
N ILE A 152 -9.14 20.94 31.33
CA ILE A 152 -8.55 21.03 30.01
C ILE A 152 -9.63 21.53 29.07
N THR A 153 -9.32 22.52 28.25
CA THR A 153 -10.18 23.06 27.19
C THR A 153 -9.51 22.80 25.85
N ILE A 154 -10.20 22.07 24.97
CA ILE A 154 -9.70 21.65 23.65
C ILE A 154 -10.56 22.36 22.60
N PRO A 155 -9.95 23.06 21.62
CA PRO A 155 -10.70 23.75 20.57
C PRO A 155 -11.68 22.82 19.88
N ALA A 156 -12.90 23.31 19.67
CA ALA A 156 -13.96 22.66 18.91
C ALA A 156 -14.46 23.60 17.80
N ALA A 157 -15.16 23.10 16.79
CA ALA A 157 -15.87 24.03 15.92
C ALA A 157 -16.90 24.87 16.68
N ILE A 158 -16.95 26.17 16.40
CA ILE A 158 -17.96 27.10 16.98
C ILE A 158 -18.75 27.87 15.92
N SER A 159 -18.55 27.57 14.63
CA SER A 159 -19.20 28.24 13.50
C SER A 159 -20.15 27.32 12.71
N GLY A 160 -21.23 26.83 13.32
CA GLY A 160 -22.28 26.13 12.55
C GLY A 160 -23.02 25.08 13.34
N SER A 161 -24.30 24.91 13.04
CA SER A 161 -25.30 24.13 13.78
C SER A 161 -24.88 22.70 14.16
N GLY A 162 -24.30 22.51 15.35
CA GLY A 162 -24.29 21.21 16.05
C GLY A 162 -23.21 20.20 15.65
N ASN A 163 -22.23 20.59 14.83
CA ASN A 163 -21.29 19.64 14.21
C ASN A 163 -19.99 19.43 15.01
N ALA A 164 -19.79 20.13 16.13
CA ALA A 164 -18.54 20.06 16.89
C ALA A 164 -18.26 18.72 17.62
N ASN A 165 -19.13 17.72 17.48
CA ASN A 165 -18.99 16.39 18.08
C ASN A 165 -19.89 15.37 17.38
N ASP A 166 -19.77 15.26 16.06
CA ASP A 166 -20.58 14.37 15.22
C ASP A 166 -19.75 13.20 14.64
N GLY A 167 -18.44 13.19 14.88
CA GLY A 167 -17.53 12.17 14.35
C GLY A 167 -17.06 12.46 12.93
N ILE A 168 -17.33 13.65 12.40
CA ILE A 168 -16.80 14.18 11.15
C ILE A 168 -15.77 15.28 11.48
N PRO A 169 -14.68 15.40 10.71
CA PRO A 169 -13.72 16.46 10.93
C PRO A 169 -14.34 17.84 10.70
N ASP A 170 -14.13 18.70 11.68
CA ASP A 170 -14.47 20.12 11.60
C ASP A 170 -13.56 20.89 10.63
N THR A 171 -14.11 21.92 10.00
CA THR A 171 -13.34 22.93 9.25
C THR A 171 -13.97 24.31 9.43
N ALA A 172 -13.13 25.35 9.50
CA ALA A 172 -13.56 26.74 9.48
C ALA A 172 -12.49 27.64 8.87
N ALA A 173 -12.77 28.94 8.77
CA ALA A 173 -11.81 29.90 8.22
C ALA A 173 -10.64 30.23 9.18
N THR A 174 -10.82 30.03 10.49
CA THR A 174 -9.81 30.36 11.52
C THR A 174 -9.71 29.24 12.56
N THR A 175 -8.56 29.12 13.23
CA THR A 175 -8.36 28.15 14.33
C THR A 175 -9.18 28.47 15.57
N GLY A 176 -9.79 29.66 15.68
CA GLY A 176 -10.70 30.01 16.76
C GLY A 176 -12.11 29.44 16.55
N ASP A 177 -12.45 29.15 15.29
CA ASP A 177 -13.76 28.62 14.89
C ASP A 177 -13.70 27.16 14.42
N ASN A 178 -12.49 26.59 14.34
CA ASN A 178 -12.20 25.21 13.95
C ASN A 178 -11.64 24.44 15.14
N GLY A 179 -11.68 23.10 15.11
CA GLY A 179 -11.15 22.34 16.22
C GLY A 179 -11.14 20.83 16.04
N PHE A 180 -10.89 20.16 17.15
CA PHE A 180 -10.92 18.72 17.23
C PHE A 180 -12.33 18.24 17.53
N ASP A 181 -12.66 17.02 17.09
CA ASP A 181 -13.92 16.35 17.40
C ASP A 181 -13.65 15.19 18.39
N LEU A 182 -14.35 15.17 19.52
CA LEU A 182 -14.21 14.11 20.53
C LEU A 182 -15.03 12.85 20.21
N SER A 183 -15.95 12.90 19.25
CA SER A 183 -16.75 11.79 18.73
C SER A 183 -17.35 10.94 19.85
N THR A 184 -16.78 9.75 20.07
CA THR A 184 -17.23 8.73 21.02
C THR A 184 -16.37 8.65 22.29
N ILE A 185 -15.42 9.58 22.48
CA ILE A 185 -14.57 9.64 23.67
C ILE A 185 -15.44 9.74 24.93
N ALA A 186 -15.32 8.72 25.78
CA ALA A 186 -16.03 8.58 27.03
C ALA A 186 -15.08 8.71 28.23
N THR A 187 -15.64 8.79 29.44
CA THR A 187 -14.88 8.90 30.70
C THR A 187 -13.81 7.81 30.87
N GLY A 188 -14.02 6.61 30.33
CA GLY A 188 -13.07 5.49 30.40
C GLY A 188 -11.84 5.65 29.51
N ASP A 189 -11.93 6.53 28.51
CA ASP A 189 -10.89 6.76 27.50
C ASP A 189 -9.92 7.89 27.92
N VAL A 190 -10.21 8.53 29.06
CA VAL A 190 -9.39 9.62 29.57
C VAL A 190 -8.78 9.21 30.90
N SER A 191 -7.46 9.27 30.97
CA SER A 191 -6.71 8.92 32.16
C SER A 191 -5.76 10.03 32.59
N VAL A 192 -5.44 10.05 33.88
CA VAL A 192 -4.40 10.90 34.47
C VAL A 192 -3.32 10.00 35.04
N SER A 193 -2.06 10.26 34.72
CA SER A 193 -0.94 9.44 35.15
C SER A 193 -0.80 9.39 36.68
N ASP A 194 -0.39 8.22 37.18
CA ASP A 194 -0.19 7.98 38.61
C ASP A 194 1.20 8.44 39.05
N ILE A 195 1.30 9.61 39.70
CA ILE A 195 2.56 10.18 40.14
C ILE A 195 2.57 10.35 41.66
N THR A 196 3.67 9.98 42.32
CA THR A 196 3.79 10.02 43.79
C THR A 196 3.52 11.44 44.33
N GLY A 197 2.42 11.60 45.07
CA GLY A 197 1.96 12.88 45.61
C GLY A 197 0.90 13.61 44.77
N CYS A 198 0.55 13.07 43.60
CA CYS A 198 -0.59 13.44 42.75
C CYS A 198 -1.16 12.16 42.09
N THR A 199 -1.40 11.13 42.89
CA THR A 199 -1.77 9.81 42.36
C THR A 199 -3.04 9.86 41.53
N SER A 200 -3.18 8.94 40.57
CA SER A 200 -4.38 8.82 39.72
C SER A 200 -5.61 8.53 40.57
N ALA A 201 -5.47 7.69 41.61
CA ALA A 201 -6.49 7.43 42.64
C ALA A 201 -6.90 8.68 43.47
N GLY A 202 -6.12 9.75 43.39
CA GLY A 202 -6.44 11.04 44.00
C GLY A 202 -7.31 11.94 43.13
N TRP A 203 -7.39 11.69 41.83
CA TRP A 203 -8.32 12.34 40.91
C TRP A 203 -9.58 11.48 40.76
N GLY A 204 -10.74 12.12 40.80
CA GLY A 204 -12.01 11.47 40.46
C GLY A 204 -12.08 11.14 38.97
N SER A 205 -13.17 10.49 38.55
CA SER A 205 -13.41 10.20 37.14
C SER A 205 -13.49 11.48 36.29
N ALA A 206 -13.08 11.37 35.02
CA ALA A 206 -13.20 12.46 34.07
C ALA A 206 -14.68 12.86 33.86
N THR A 207 -14.95 14.16 33.91
CA THR A 207 -16.19 14.76 33.42
C THR A 207 -15.90 15.42 32.08
N ILE A 208 -16.54 14.92 31.03
CA ILE A 208 -16.36 15.36 29.65
C ILE A 208 -17.59 16.17 29.25
N THR A 209 -17.37 17.36 28.72
CA THR A 209 -18.41 18.16 28.07
C THR A 209 -17.97 18.43 26.65
N THR A 210 -18.75 18.00 25.68
CA THR A 210 -18.45 18.21 24.27
C THR A 210 -18.75 19.66 23.87
N GLY A 211 -18.05 20.15 22.84
CA GLY A 211 -18.41 21.40 22.19
C GLY A 211 -19.82 21.35 21.62
N ASN A 212 -20.41 22.52 21.40
CA ASN A 212 -21.82 22.64 20.99
C ASN A 212 -22.01 23.25 19.59
N GLY A 213 -20.93 23.49 18.84
CA GLY A 213 -20.97 24.08 17.50
C GLY A 213 -21.33 25.57 17.44
N THR A 214 -21.53 26.24 18.58
CA THR A 214 -22.03 27.63 18.60
C THR A 214 -21.24 28.60 19.47
N SER A 215 -20.64 28.12 20.56
CA SER A 215 -20.00 29.02 21.54
C SER A 215 -19.04 28.35 22.52
N THR A 216 -18.96 27.02 22.55
CA THR A 216 -18.17 26.30 23.55
C THR A 216 -17.25 25.27 22.94
N ASP A 217 -15.99 25.31 23.37
CA ASP A 217 -14.98 24.27 23.19
C ASP A 217 -15.32 22.99 23.98
N HIS A 218 -14.63 21.90 23.66
CA HIS A 218 -14.65 20.71 24.50
C HIS A 218 -13.95 20.98 25.84
N THR A 219 -14.48 20.39 26.91
CA THR A 219 -13.81 20.40 28.20
C THR A 219 -13.72 19.02 28.82
N ILE A 220 -12.58 18.74 29.44
CA ILE A 220 -12.32 17.55 30.22
C ILE A 220 -11.87 18.01 31.59
N SER A 221 -12.55 17.55 32.64
CA SER A 221 -12.24 17.94 34.00
C SER A 221 -12.13 16.77 34.96
N PHE A 222 -11.26 16.93 35.94
CA PHE A 222 -11.05 15.97 37.03
C PHE A 222 -11.14 16.71 38.35
N THR A 223 -11.97 16.22 39.28
CA THR A 223 -12.05 16.77 40.64
C THR A 223 -11.13 15.98 41.56
N ARG A 224 -10.33 16.67 42.36
CA ARG A 224 -9.42 16.05 43.33
C ARG A 224 -10.22 15.53 44.53
N ALA A 225 -10.10 14.23 44.85
CA ALA A 225 -11.02 13.55 45.78
C ALA A 225 -10.42 13.15 47.14
N SER A 226 -9.20 12.60 47.20
CA SER A 226 -8.72 11.88 48.40
C SER A 226 -7.41 12.41 49.02
N ALA A 227 -6.64 13.22 48.30
CA ALA A 227 -5.42 13.87 48.79
C ALA A 227 -5.15 15.17 48.00
N THR A 228 -4.33 16.08 48.53
CA THR A 228 -3.84 17.21 47.73
C THR A 228 -2.92 16.71 46.61
N CYS A 229 -2.68 17.57 45.61
CA CYS A 229 -1.64 17.36 44.61
C CYS A 229 -0.57 18.43 44.81
N ALA A 230 0.57 18.04 45.37
CA ALA A 230 1.61 18.98 45.78
C ALA A 230 2.21 19.78 44.61
N VAL A 231 2.93 20.85 44.94
CA VAL A 231 3.75 21.60 43.97
C VAL A 231 4.83 20.72 43.33
N SER A 232 5.29 21.09 42.13
CA SER A 232 6.38 20.43 41.39
C SER A 232 6.10 18.96 41.09
N LYS A 233 4.84 18.63 40.78
CA LYS A 233 4.43 17.28 40.41
C LYS A 233 4.10 17.25 38.93
N ALA A 234 4.79 16.37 38.22
CA ALA A 234 4.44 16.06 36.84
C ALA A 234 3.05 15.41 36.82
N ILE A 235 2.29 15.68 35.77
CA ILE A 235 0.98 15.12 35.45
C ILE A 235 0.96 14.92 33.94
N THR A 236 0.45 13.78 33.50
CA THR A 236 0.11 13.52 32.11
C THR A 236 -1.36 13.14 32.05
N VAL A 237 -2.15 13.86 31.25
CA VAL A 237 -3.50 13.45 30.89
C VAL A 237 -3.45 12.85 29.50
N THR A 238 -3.99 11.66 29.35
CA THR A 238 -4.06 10.96 28.07
C THR A 238 -5.53 10.78 27.71
N ILE A 239 -5.89 11.19 26.50
CA ILE A 239 -7.18 10.96 25.86
C ILE A 239 -6.90 9.95 24.74
N ASP A 240 -7.30 8.71 24.97
CA ASP A 240 -6.97 7.57 24.12
C ASP A 240 -8.12 6.56 24.13
N ASN A 241 -8.84 6.52 23.01
CA ASN A 241 -9.72 5.43 22.60
C ASN A 241 -9.27 5.03 21.19
N ALA A 242 -9.51 3.80 20.73
CA ALA A 242 -9.36 3.54 19.30
C ALA A 242 -10.59 4.11 18.58
N PRO A 243 -10.48 5.14 17.70
CA PRO A 243 -9.26 5.62 17.05
C PRO A 243 -8.63 6.92 17.61
N GLY A 244 -9.30 7.62 18.53
CA GLY A 244 -8.73 8.71 19.32
C GLY A 244 -9.57 9.96 19.22
N ILE A 245 -8.98 11.12 19.51
CA ILE A 245 -9.57 12.40 19.12
C ILE A 245 -9.43 12.56 17.60
N ILE A 246 -10.45 13.07 16.93
CA ILE A 246 -10.41 13.34 15.49
C ILE A 246 -9.71 14.70 15.29
N ASN A 247 -8.68 14.70 14.44
CA ASN A 247 -8.00 15.93 14.05
C ASN A 247 -8.91 16.76 13.13
N PRO A 248 -8.85 18.11 13.21
CA PRO A 248 -9.55 18.98 12.27
C PRO A 248 -9.20 18.63 10.83
N ALA A 249 -10.09 18.97 9.89
CA ALA A 249 -9.69 19.22 8.52
C ALA A 249 -9.00 20.61 8.41
N PRO A 250 -8.17 20.85 7.39
CA PRO A 250 -7.48 22.12 7.24
C PRO A 250 -8.44 23.31 7.26
N LEU A 251 -7.93 24.49 7.63
CA LEU A 251 -8.72 25.72 7.47
C LEU A 251 -9.07 25.92 5.99
N THR A 252 -10.19 26.56 5.70
CA THR A 252 -10.55 26.90 4.30
C THR A 252 -9.60 27.91 3.64
N SER A 253 -8.74 28.55 4.43
CA SER A 253 -7.67 29.46 3.97
C SER A 253 -6.27 28.86 4.11
N HIS A 254 -6.19 27.56 4.39
CA HIS A 254 -4.95 26.83 4.64
C HIS A 254 -3.99 26.88 3.45
N THR A 255 -2.69 26.85 3.73
CA THR A 255 -1.64 26.68 2.73
C THR A 255 -0.96 25.34 2.98
N GLN A 256 -1.23 24.36 2.11
CA GLN A 256 -0.73 23.00 2.26
C GLN A 256 0.78 22.94 2.54
N GLY A 257 1.18 22.02 3.41
CA GLY A 257 2.53 21.87 3.90
C GLY A 257 2.90 22.85 5.03
N GLN A 258 1.96 23.68 5.47
CA GLN A 258 2.07 24.44 6.72
C GLN A 258 1.20 23.78 7.79
N ALA A 259 1.51 24.01 9.06
CA ALA A 259 0.70 23.46 10.15
C ALA A 259 -0.28 24.53 10.67
N ASP A 260 -1.50 24.13 11.04
CA ASP A 260 -2.43 25.02 11.74
C ASP A 260 -2.29 24.81 13.25
N ALA A 261 -1.99 25.88 13.99
CA ALA A 261 -1.69 25.81 15.42
C ALA A 261 -2.93 26.01 16.30
N TYR A 262 -3.36 24.96 16.98
CA TYR A 262 -4.49 24.95 17.92
C TYR A 262 -3.98 25.06 19.36
N GLN A 263 -4.56 25.97 20.15
CA GLN A 263 -4.21 26.16 21.55
C GLN A 263 -5.14 25.36 22.46
N ILE A 264 -4.57 24.47 23.26
CA ILE A 264 -5.25 23.75 24.33
C ILE A 264 -4.95 24.46 25.64
N ASN A 265 -5.98 24.92 26.34
CA ASN A 265 -5.82 25.58 27.63
C ASN A 265 -5.89 24.56 28.77
N ILE A 266 -4.91 24.61 29.66
CA ILE A 266 -4.86 23.78 30.87
C ILE A 266 -5.01 24.71 32.07
N LYS A 267 -5.83 24.32 33.05
CA LYS A 267 -6.03 25.04 34.31
C LYS A 267 -6.10 24.08 35.48
N THR A 268 -5.50 24.44 36.61
CA THR A 268 -5.90 23.91 37.92
C THR A 268 -6.67 24.96 38.69
N ARG A 269 -7.63 24.55 39.51
CA ARG A 269 -8.46 25.42 40.34
C ARG A 269 -8.58 24.89 41.75
N ASP A 270 -8.88 25.77 42.71
CA ASP A 270 -9.31 25.37 44.04
C ASP A 270 -10.79 24.91 44.06
N GLY A 271 -11.27 24.46 45.22
CA GLY A 271 -12.68 24.05 45.38
C GLY A 271 -13.69 25.20 45.27
N GLY A 272 -13.22 26.45 45.24
CA GLY A 272 -14.01 27.66 44.97
C GLY A 272 -13.93 28.13 43.51
N THR A 273 -13.33 27.33 42.62
CA THR A 273 -13.09 27.61 41.19
C THR A 273 -12.09 28.72 40.88
N ASN A 274 -11.34 29.23 41.87
CA ASN A 274 -10.26 30.17 41.61
C ASN A 274 -9.12 29.47 40.87
N VAL A 275 -8.60 30.07 39.81
CA VAL A 275 -7.49 29.52 39.03
C VAL A 275 -6.21 29.56 39.87
N LEU A 276 -5.54 28.41 39.99
CA LEU A 276 -4.28 28.23 40.68
C LEU A 276 -3.12 28.29 39.69
N ASP A 277 -3.14 27.40 38.70
CA ASP A 277 -2.18 27.37 37.60
C ASP A 277 -2.91 27.43 36.25
N GLN A 278 -2.31 28.05 35.23
CA GLN A 278 -2.83 28.07 33.86
C GLN A 278 -1.69 28.10 32.84
N SER A 279 -1.83 27.35 31.74
CA SER A 279 -0.96 27.51 30.56
C SER A 279 -1.70 27.11 29.29
N ASP A 280 -1.30 27.71 28.18
CA ASP A 280 -1.73 27.31 26.84
C ASP A 280 -0.62 26.48 26.22
N VAL A 281 -0.97 25.30 25.71
CA VAL A 281 -0.07 24.41 24.96
C VAL A 281 -0.58 24.30 23.53
N THR A 282 0.33 24.09 22.58
CA THR A 282 -0.02 24.08 21.17
C THR A 282 0.12 22.69 20.58
N VAL A 283 -0.87 22.32 19.77
CA VAL A 283 -0.83 21.18 18.86
C VAL A 283 -1.01 21.73 17.45
N ALA A 284 -0.20 21.27 16.51
CA ALA A 284 -0.23 21.77 15.14
C ALA A 284 -0.27 20.61 14.14
N PRO A 285 -1.46 20.16 13.72
CA PRO A 285 -1.58 19.19 12.65
C PRO A 285 -1.09 19.77 11.31
N VAL A 286 -0.62 18.89 10.43
CA VAL A 286 -0.12 19.20 9.08
C VAL A 286 -0.44 18.03 8.14
N GLU A 287 -0.47 18.25 6.84
CA GLU A 287 -0.66 17.17 5.87
C GLU A 287 0.42 16.09 6.00
N GLY A 288 0.05 14.86 5.62
CA GLY A 288 1.02 13.78 5.46
C GLY A 288 1.83 13.94 4.16
N VAL A 289 2.85 13.11 4.00
CA VAL A 289 3.60 13.00 2.73
C VAL A 289 3.47 11.59 2.20
N LEU A 290 2.94 11.44 0.99
CA LEU A 290 2.93 10.16 0.27
C LEU A 290 4.29 9.93 -0.39
N ILE A 291 4.95 8.82 -0.02
CA ILE A 291 6.15 8.34 -0.69
C ILE A 291 5.78 7.04 -1.40
N SER A 292 5.84 7.03 -2.73
CA SER A 292 5.42 5.89 -3.55
C SER A 292 6.38 5.62 -4.71
N ALA A 293 6.30 4.41 -5.26
CA ALA A 293 7.00 3.98 -6.46
C ALA A 293 6.15 2.93 -7.20
N THR A 294 6.28 2.89 -8.53
CA THR A 294 5.68 1.87 -9.38
C THR A 294 6.79 1.00 -9.97
N VAL A 295 6.56 -0.31 -10.01
CA VAL A 295 7.47 -1.28 -10.65
C VAL A 295 6.80 -1.79 -11.92
N ASP A 296 7.46 -1.63 -13.06
CA ASP A 296 6.93 -2.08 -14.35
C ASP A 296 6.97 -3.60 -14.49
N GLU A 297 6.03 -4.14 -15.25
CA GLU A 297 6.02 -5.53 -15.71
C GLU A 297 7.16 -5.78 -16.72
N THR A 298 7.92 -6.87 -16.55
CA THR A 298 9.12 -7.16 -17.36
C THR A 298 9.17 -8.60 -17.87
N LEU A 299 9.65 -8.76 -19.10
CA LEU A 299 10.04 -10.02 -19.71
C LEU A 299 11.27 -9.79 -20.59
N SER A 300 12.31 -10.60 -20.39
CA SER A 300 13.44 -10.73 -21.30
C SER A 300 13.58 -12.19 -21.70
N PHE A 301 13.69 -12.43 -23.00
CA PHE A 301 13.92 -13.76 -23.57
C PHE A 301 15.05 -13.68 -24.58
N ALA A 302 16.03 -14.57 -24.47
CA ALA A 302 17.18 -14.64 -25.35
C ALA A 302 17.40 -16.05 -25.87
N VAL A 303 17.79 -16.14 -27.15
CA VAL A 303 18.31 -17.36 -27.80
C VAL A 303 19.80 -17.11 -28.08
N ALA A 304 20.66 -17.99 -27.58
CA ALA A 304 22.10 -17.86 -27.70
C ALA A 304 22.74 -19.04 -28.46
N THR A 305 23.83 -18.71 -29.15
CA THR A 305 24.70 -19.65 -29.87
C THR A 305 25.28 -20.73 -28.97
N ARG A 306 25.41 -21.94 -29.49
CA ARG A 306 26.33 -22.98 -28.99
C ARG A 306 27.34 -23.34 -30.06
N ALA A 307 28.59 -23.47 -29.65
CA ALA A 307 29.67 -23.87 -30.55
C ALA A 307 29.58 -25.36 -30.90
N SER A 308 30.13 -25.74 -32.05
CA SER A 308 30.43 -27.16 -32.31
C SER A 308 31.52 -27.66 -31.35
N GLY A 309 31.53 -28.96 -31.10
CA GLY A 309 32.48 -29.62 -30.20
C GLY A 309 32.20 -29.43 -28.71
N THR A 310 31.06 -28.85 -28.33
CA THR A 310 30.61 -28.78 -26.93
C THR A 310 29.69 -29.94 -26.60
N THR A 311 29.59 -30.30 -25.32
CA THR A 311 28.62 -31.29 -24.84
C THR A 311 27.43 -30.57 -24.22
N ASN A 312 26.24 -30.88 -24.72
CA ASN A 312 24.93 -30.44 -24.20
C ASN A 312 23.96 -31.60 -24.36
N CYS A 313 23.03 -31.83 -23.44
CA CYS A 313 22.13 -33.00 -23.41
C CYS A 313 22.89 -34.33 -23.58
N ASN A 314 24.09 -34.43 -23.00
CA ASN A 314 25.02 -35.54 -23.14
C ASN A 314 25.36 -35.95 -24.60
N ILE A 315 25.20 -35.03 -25.56
CA ILE A 315 25.58 -35.20 -26.96
C ILE A 315 26.69 -34.21 -27.34
N LEU A 316 27.60 -34.64 -28.21
CA LEU A 316 28.61 -33.75 -28.81
C LEU A 316 27.97 -32.97 -29.97
N THR A 317 27.98 -31.65 -29.91
CA THR A 317 27.48 -30.79 -30.99
C THR A 317 28.40 -30.87 -32.22
N SER A 318 27.82 -31.05 -33.41
CA SER A 318 28.54 -31.15 -34.68
C SER A 318 28.63 -29.81 -35.42
N VAL A 319 27.68 -28.91 -35.18
CA VAL A 319 27.58 -27.61 -35.86
C VAL A 319 27.46 -26.48 -34.85
N THR A 320 28.07 -25.33 -35.17
CA THR A 320 27.89 -24.10 -34.40
C THR A 320 26.57 -23.47 -34.79
N THR A 321 25.68 -23.26 -33.82
CA THR A 321 24.41 -22.54 -34.05
C THR A 321 24.63 -21.03 -34.02
N THR A 322 23.60 -20.29 -34.43
CA THR A 322 23.46 -18.87 -34.08
C THR A 322 22.15 -18.68 -33.35
N ALA A 323 21.88 -17.47 -32.85
CA ALA A 323 20.56 -17.11 -32.34
C ALA A 323 19.43 -17.30 -33.38
N MET A 324 19.75 -17.40 -34.68
CA MET A 324 18.78 -17.41 -35.77
C MET A 324 18.88 -18.65 -36.68
N SER A 325 19.82 -19.57 -36.45
CA SER A 325 20.02 -20.72 -37.34
C SER A 325 20.72 -21.91 -36.71
N VAL A 326 20.35 -23.10 -37.19
CA VAL A 326 21.06 -24.37 -36.97
C VAL A 326 21.56 -24.87 -38.33
N PRO A 327 22.80 -24.52 -38.74
CA PRO A 327 23.29 -24.81 -40.08
C PRO A 327 23.90 -26.22 -40.18
N TRP A 328 23.07 -27.23 -40.41
CA TRP A 328 23.49 -28.64 -40.49
C TRP A 328 24.56 -28.95 -41.55
N GLY A 329 24.69 -28.13 -42.58
CA GLY A 329 25.64 -28.37 -43.67
C GLY A 329 25.24 -29.57 -44.53
N THR A 330 26.20 -30.46 -44.83
CA THR A 330 25.93 -31.70 -45.58
C THR A 330 25.77 -32.86 -44.61
N LEU A 331 24.58 -33.45 -44.60
CA LEU A 331 24.27 -34.63 -43.79
C LEU A 331 24.71 -35.92 -44.48
N SER A 332 25.11 -36.89 -43.67
CA SER A 332 25.45 -38.24 -44.11
C SER A 332 24.26 -39.15 -43.81
N PRO A 333 23.88 -40.07 -44.72
CA PRO A 333 22.85 -41.07 -44.43
C PRO A 333 23.31 -42.16 -43.45
N THR A 334 24.58 -42.12 -43.04
CA THR A 334 25.08 -42.90 -41.91
C THR A 334 25.15 -41.98 -40.70
N TYR A 335 24.33 -42.26 -39.70
CA TYR A 335 24.32 -41.53 -38.44
C TYR A 335 25.69 -41.60 -37.76
N ALA A 336 26.10 -40.46 -37.25
CA ALA A 336 27.23 -40.33 -36.33
C ALA A 336 26.94 -39.14 -35.41
N SER A 337 27.18 -39.34 -34.11
CA SER A 337 26.93 -38.32 -33.10
C SER A 337 27.65 -37.00 -33.39
N GLY A 338 28.85 -37.07 -33.96
CA GLY A 338 29.67 -35.91 -34.34
C GLY A 338 29.23 -35.18 -35.62
N THR A 339 28.15 -35.59 -36.30
CA THR A 339 27.63 -34.90 -37.49
C THR A 339 26.15 -34.55 -37.42
N HIS A 340 25.40 -35.08 -36.46
CA HIS A 340 23.93 -35.06 -36.44
C HIS A 340 23.30 -34.36 -35.22
N ASN A 341 24.09 -33.66 -34.41
CA ASN A 341 23.65 -33.10 -33.14
C ASN A 341 24.01 -31.61 -33.03
N SER A 342 23.17 -30.81 -32.40
CA SER A 342 23.41 -29.36 -32.24
C SER A 342 22.70 -28.84 -30.99
N ALA A 343 22.94 -27.59 -30.59
CA ALA A 343 22.22 -26.98 -29.48
C ALA A 343 22.06 -25.46 -29.61
N GLN A 344 21.02 -24.91 -29.00
CA GLN A 344 20.87 -23.50 -28.66
C GLN A 344 20.66 -23.35 -27.16
N GLN A 345 20.92 -22.17 -26.59
CA GLN A 345 20.56 -21.86 -25.20
C GLN A 345 19.43 -20.85 -25.16
N LEU A 346 18.39 -21.14 -24.38
CA LEU A 346 17.29 -20.25 -24.08
C LEU A 346 17.52 -19.62 -22.72
N THR A 347 17.21 -18.33 -22.54
CA THR A 347 17.32 -17.66 -21.24
C THR A 347 16.13 -16.74 -21.01
N VAL A 348 15.52 -16.83 -19.84
CA VAL A 348 14.35 -16.02 -19.43
C VAL A 348 14.65 -15.23 -18.17
N SER A 349 14.20 -13.98 -18.14
CA SER A 349 14.09 -13.17 -16.92
C SER A 349 12.75 -12.45 -16.89
N THR A 350 12.05 -12.49 -15.76
CA THR A 350 10.76 -11.82 -15.59
C THR A 350 10.47 -11.56 -14.11
N ASN A 351 9.74 -10.49 -13.81
CA ASN A 351 9.19 -10.21 -12.48
C ASN A 351 7.71 -10.64 -12.32
N ALA A 352 7.20 -11.44 -13.25
CA ALA A 352 5.84 -11.96 -13.23
C ALA A 352 5.60 -12.87 -12.02
N THR A 353 4.52 -12.61 -11.27
CA THR A 353 4.30 -13.28 -9.96
C THR A 353 3.91 -14.75 -10.11
N ALA A 354 3.28 -15.12 -11.22
CA ALA A 354 2.97 -16.50 -11.60
C ALA A 354 3.97 -17.07 -12.62
N GLY A 355 5.11 -16.40 -12.81
CA GLY A 355 6.24 -16.86 -13.62
C GLY A 355 6.00 -16.82 -15.13
N TYR A 356 6.43 -17.85 -15.85
CA TYR A 356 6.43 -17.87 -17.31
C TYR A 356 6.33 -19.26 -17.92
N LYS A 357 6.02 -19.30 -19.22
CA LYS A 357 6.18 -20.48 -20.08
C LYS A 357 6.88 -20.11 -21.38
N VAL A 358 7.74 -21.01 -21.88
CA VAL A 358 8.35 -20.92 -23.22
C VAL A 358 7.84 -22.08 -24.05
N TYR A 359 7.40 -21.78 -25.27
CA TYR A 359 6.94 -22.74 -26.26
C TYR A 359 7.80 -22.66 -27.53
N ALA A 360 7.79 -23.73 -28.32
CA ALA A 360 8.31 -23.73 -29.68
C ALA A 360 7.34 -24.40 -30.64
N GLU A 361 7.34 -23.94 -31.88
CA GLU A 361 6.62 -24.54 -33.00
C GLU A 361 7.45 -24.39 -34.26
N GLU A 362 7.33 -25.34 -35.17
CA GLU A 362 7.87 -25.23 -36.52
C GLU A 362 6.78 -24.88 -37.52
N ASN A 363 7.16 -24.21 -38.59
CA ASN A 363 6.19 -23.82 -39.60
C ASN A 363 5.74 -24.99 -40.49
N ASP A 364 6.56 -26.05 -40.57
CA ASP A 364 6.41 -27.23 -41.42
C ASP A 364 7.59 -28.19 -41.15
N GLN A 365 7.56 -29.44 -41.64
CA GLN A 365 8.76 -30.28 -41.73
C GLN A 365 9.81 -29.64 -42.66
N MET A 366 11.06 -30.11 -42.62
CA MET A 366 12.11 -29.54 -43.47
C MET A 366 11.90 -29.91 -44.93
N GLY A 367 11.43 -28.97 -45.74
CA GLY A 367 11.14 -29.15 -47.16
C GLY A 367 12.34 -28.88 -48.08
N LYS A 368 12.56 -29.75 -49.07
CA LYS A 368 13.61 -29.56 -50.07
C LYS A 368 13.33 -28.32 -50.91
N ASN A 369 14.25 -27.38 -50.94
CA ASN A 369 14.12 -26.08 -51.60
C ASN A 369 12.82 -25.34 -51.21
N GLY A 370 12.27 -25.63 -50.03
CA GLY A 370 11.01 -25.03 -49.54
C GLY A 370 9.73 -25.65 -50.10
N VAL A 371 9.77 -26.90 -50.56
CA VAL A 371 8.55 -27.69 -50.81
C VAL A 371 7.73 -27.77 -49.51
N ALA A 372 6.41 -27.63 -49.61
CA ALA A 372 5.51 -27.78 -48.46
C ALA A 372 5.35 -29.26 -48.10
N CYS A 373 5.45 -29.58 -46.82
CA CYS A 373 5.37 -30.92 -46.26
C CYS A 373 3.99 -31.14 -45.62
N SER A 374 2.95 -31.22 -46.45
CA SER A 374 1.58 -31.22 -45.92
C SER A 374 1.27 -32.40 -44.98
N GLY A 375 1.08 -32.07 -43.70
CA GLY A 375 0.63 -32.95 -42.61
C GLY A 375 1.76 -33.71 -41.92
N ALA A 376 1.54 -34.06 -40.65
CA ALA A 376 2.53 -34.65 -39.72
C ALA A 376 3.24 -35.95 -40.16
N GLY A 377 2.87 -36.54 -41.30
CA GLY A 377 3.53 -37.73 -41.87
C GLY A 377 4.33 -37.43 -43.14
N ALA A 378 4.49 -36.16 -43.51
CA ALA A 378 5.24 -35.77 -44.70
C ALA A 378 6.73 -36.06 -44.52
N GLY A 379 7.30 -36.77 -45.48
CA GLY A 379 8.68 -37.23 -45.42
C GLY A 379 9.28 -37.39 -46.81
N GLU A 380 10.18 -38.35 -46.93
CA GLU A 380 11.03 -38.50 -48.12
C GLU A 380 10.25 -38.61 -49.45
N SER A 381 9.10 -39.29 -49.45
CA SER A 381 8.27 -39.50 -50.64
C SER A 381 7.72 -38.21 -51.27
N VAL A 382 7.75 -37.10 -50.52
CA VAL A 382 7.31 -35.76 -50.96
C VAL A 382 8.43 -34.73 -50.86
N ASP A 383 9.69 -35.16 -50.96
CA ASP A 383 10.87 -34.28 -50.88
C ASP A 383 10.98 -33.52 -49.53
N CYS A 384 10.62 -34.17 -48.42
CA CYS A 384 10.77 -33.63 -47.06
C CYS A 384 11.71 -34.49 -46.21
N ILE A 385 12.33 -33.88 -45.19
CA ILE A 385 12.87 -34.60 -44.03
C ILE A 385 11.79 -34.51 -42.96
N GLN A 386 11.22 -35.66 -42.60
CA GLN A 386 10.15 -35.78 -41.62
C GLN A 386 10.59 -35.40 -40.21
N ASP A 387 9.62 -35.26 -39.31
CA ASP A 387 9.90 -35.27 -37.87
C ASP A 387 10.22 -36.69 -37.40
N THR A 388 11.09 -36.80 -36.40
CA THR A 388 11.42 -38.12 -35.88
C THR A 388 10.25 -38.72 -35.12
N ALA A 389 10.00 -40.01 -35.32
CA ALA A 389 9.13 -40.78 -34.43
C ALA A 389 9.82 -41.16 -33.11
N CYS A 390 11.12 -40.87 -32.94
CA CYS A 390 11.98 -41.26 -31.82
C CYS A 390 12.16 -42.78 -31.59
N GLY A 391 11.16 -43.60 -31.85
CA GLY A 391 11.15 -45.03 -31.57
C GLY A 391 9.94 -45.77 -32.13
N GLY A 392 9.80 -47.05 -31.78
CA GLY A 392 8.68 -47.90 -32.21
C GLY A 392 7.32 -47.46 -31.64
N THR A 393 7.34 -46.71 -30.54
CA THR A 393 6.22 -45.87 -30.11
C THR A 393 6.57 -44.42 -30.49
N PRO A 394 5.78 -43.76 -31.34
CA PRO A 394 6.09 -42.41 -31.78
C PRO A 394 6.14 -41.41 -30.62
N CYS A 395 7.16 -40.58 -30.56
CA CYS A 395 7.08 -39.30 -29.87
C CYS A 395 6.17 -38.33 -30.65
N THR A 396 5.72 -37.29 -29.98
CA THR A 396 4.90 -36.20 -30.54
C THR A 396 5.35 -34.86 -29.98
N HIS A 397 4.69 -33.77 -30.36
CA HIS A 397 4.95 -32.45 -29.79
C HIS A 397 4.70 -32.35 -28.28
N VAL A 398 3.89 -33.26 -27.71
CA VAL A 398 3.58 -33.32 -26.26
C VAL A 398 4.17 -34.52 -25.54
N THR A 399 4.53 -35.59 -26.26
CA THR A 399 5.02 -36.84 -25.66
C THR A 399 6.45 -37.11 -26.10
N ALA A 400 7.39 -37.17 -25.14
CA ALA A 400 8.78 -37.51 -25.42
C ALA A 400 9.00 -39.02 -25.45
N GLN A 401 10.03 -39.48 -26.18
CA GLN A 401 10.51 -40.87 -26.20
C GLN A 401 12.05 -40.91 -26.33
N ASP A 402 12.68 -42.00 -25.88
CA ASP A 402 14.13 -42.17 -26.05
C ASP A 402 14.48 -42.41 -27.52
N TRP A 403 15.22 -41.47 -28.11
CA TRP A 403 15.76 -41.57 -29.47
C TRP A 403 17.27 -41.88 -29.45
N GLY A 404 17.79 -42.33 -28.31
CA GLY A 404 19.21 -42.62 -28.09
C GLY A 404 19.73 -43.92 -28.71
N SER A 405 18.92 -44.98 -28.72
CA SER A 405 19.40 -46.34 -29.03
C SER A 405 19.50 -46.68 -30.52
N ASP A 406 18.68 -46.08 -31.37
CA ASP A 406 18.62 -46.39 -32.80
C ASP A 406 18.05 -45.23 -33.63
N PRO A 407 18.80 -44.12 -33.77
CA PRO A 407 18.29 -42.96 -34.49
C PRO A 407 18.04 -43.23 -35.99
N SER A 408 18.80 -44.14 -36.60
CA SER A 408 18.71 -44.43 -38.03
C SER A 408 17.49 -45.26 -38.44
N SER A 409 16.87 -45.98 -37.51
CA SER A 409 15.57 -46.61 -37.76
C SER A 409 14.40 -45.62 -37.69
N TYR A 410 14.61 -44.43 -37.12
CA TYR A 410 13.60 -43.38 -36.94
C TYR A 410 14.15 -42.02 -37.39
N PRO A 411 14.51 -41.87 -38.68
CA PRO A 411 15.14 -40.66 -39.19
C PRO A 411 14.16 -39.49 -39.14
N GLY A 412 14.69 -38.28 -39.06
CA GLY A 412 13.92 -37.05 -39.00
C GLY A 412 14.60 -35.98 -38.15
N LEU A 413 13.89 -34.90 -37.84
CA LEU A 413 14.32 -33.86 -36.91
C LEU A 413 13.61 -34.02 -35.56
N GLY A 414 14.33 -33.80 -34.47
CA GLY A 414 13.76 -33.75 -33.12
C GLY A 414 14.63 -32.95 -32.17
N TYR A 415 14.11 -32.69 -30.97
CA TYR A 415 14.83 -31.96 -29.92
C TYR A 415 14.69 -32.62 -28.55
N SER A 416 15.68 -32.33 -27.71
CA SER A 416 15.72 -32.65 -26.30
C SER A 416 16.11 -31.39 -25.51
N LEU A 417 16.06 -31.46 -24.18
CA LEU A 417 16.32 -30.35 -23.29
C LEU A 417 17.31 -30.74 -22.18
N GLU A 418 18.03 -29.76 -21.66
CA GLU A 418 18.91 -29.89 -20.50
C GLU A 418 18.87 -28.56 -19.75
N ASP A 419 18.69 -28.58 -18.44
CA ASP A 419 18.80 -27.36 -17.65
C ASP A 419 20.25 -26.82 -17.66
N ALA A 420 20.41 -25.55 -18.05
CA ALA A 420 21.69 -24.85 -18.02
C ALA A 420 21.85 -24.05 -16.71
N SER A 421 20.75 -23.51 -16.22
CA SER A 421 20.60 -22.92 -14.89
C SER A 421 19.14 -23.03 -14.44
N GLY A 422 18.92 -23.31 -13.16
CA GLY A 422 17.57 -23.58 -12.65
C GLY A 422 17.17 -25.03 -12.87
N THR A 423 15.86 -25.28 -12.89
CA THR A 423 15.23 -26.59 -13.12
C THR A 423 13.93 -26.39 -13.90
N ASP A 424 13.99 -25.54 -14.93
CA ASP A 424 12.81 -24.98 -15.58
C ASP A 424 12.52 -25.70 -16.90
N ALA A 425 13.42 -26.55 -17.42
CA ALA A 425 13.16 -27.41 -18.55
C ALA A 425 11.95 -28.34 -18.27
N TYR A 426 11.05 -28.48 -19.24
CA TYR A 426 9.81 -29.23 -19.02
C TYR A 426 10.02 -30.75 -18.96
N PHE A 427 11.03 -31.24 -19.66
CA PHE A 427 11.55 -32.60 -19.64
C PHE A 427 13.05 -32.50 -19.85
N GLU A 428 13.80 -33.54 -19.52
CA GLU A 428 15.25 -33.58 -19.72
C GLU A 428 15.67 -34.77 -20.59
N TYR A 429 16.82 -34.63 -21.25
CA TYR A 429 17.38 -35.64 -22.14
C TYR A 429 17.61 -37.01 -21.48
N ASP A 430 17.74 -37.03 -20.17
CA ASP A 430 18.00 -38.20 -19.33
C ASP A 430 16.81 -38.61 -18.45
N ASP A 431 15.63 -38.01 -18.63
CA ASP A 431 14.39 -38.49 -18.00
C ASP A 431 14.14 -39.97 -18.34
N THR A 432 14.49 -40.38 -19.57
CA THR A 432 14.50 -41.77 -20.00
C THR A 432 15.52 -41.98 -21.11
N GLY A 433 16.37 -43.00 -20.96
CA GLY A 433 17.32 -43.41 -22.00
C GLY A 433 18.54 -42.50 -22.09
N THR A 434 19.03 -42.23 -23.31
CA THR A 434 20.22 -41.38 -23.52
C THR A 434 19.96 -40.14 -24.36
N PHE A 435 18.78 -40.04 -24.98
CA PHE A 435 18.31 -38.82 -25.62
C PHE A 435 16.78 -38.82 -25.70
N TYR A 436 16.14 -38.44 -24.59
CA TYR A 436 14.69 -38.31 -24.52
C TYR A 436 14.24 -37.10 -25.32
N ALA A 437 13.44 -37.29 -26.37
CA ALA A 437 13.21 -36.28 -27.39
C ALA A 437 11.73 -36.16 -27.80
N LYS A 438 11.38 -34.99 -28.34
CA LYS A 438 10.10 -34.65 -28.98
C LYS A 438 10.34 -34.08 -30.38
N GLN A 439 9.30 -34.09 -31.21
CA GLN A 439 9.20 -33.18 -32.36
C GLN A 439 8.67 -31.81 -31.94
N PHE A 440 8.85 -30.77 -32.75
CA PHE A 440 8.16 -29.51 -32.50
C PHE A 440 6.68 -29.63 -32.87
N ALA A 441 5.84 -28.73 -32.37
CA ALA A 441 4.48 -28.64 -32.88
C ALA A 441 4.51 -28.13 -34.33
N ASP A 442 3.92 -28.88 -35.25
CA ASP A 442 3.85 -28.54 -36.67
C ASP A 442 2.59 -27.73 -37.02
N GLN A 443 2.78 -26.55 -37.61
CA GLN A 443 1.69 -25.67 -38.05
C GLN A 443 0.91 -26.19 -39.26
N GLU A 444 1.47 -27.09 -40.06
CA GLU A 444 0.77 -27.76 -41.17
C GLU A 444 0.01 -29.02 -40.70
N ALA A 445 0.13 -29.37 -39.41
CA ALA A 445 -0.62 -30.42 -38.74
C ALA A 445 -1.69 -29.86 -37.77
N VAL A 446 -2.47 -30.75 -37.16
CA VAL A 446 -3.42 -30.40 -36.08
C VAL A 446 -2.71 -30.45 -34.73
N GLU A 447 -1.61 -29.71 -34.62
CA GLU A 447 -0.77 -29.63 -33.42
C GLU A 447 -0.74 -28.19 -32.90
N VAL A 448 -0.90 -28.00 -31.58
CA VAL A 448 -0.93 -26.66 -30.99
C VAL A 448 0.25 -26.51 -30.04
N ARG A 449 1.08 -25.47 -30.27
CA ARG A 449 2.26 -25.18 -29.45
C ARG A 449 2.00 -25.03 -27.96
N SER A 450 0.77 -24.72 -27.58
CA SER A 450 0.33 -24.49 -26.19
C SER A 450 -0.49 -25.65 -25.63
N ASP A 451 -0.51 -26.81 -26.30
CA ASP A 451 -1.05 -28.03 -25.71
C ASP A 451 -0.27 -28.39 -24.44
N ALA A 452 -0.97 -28.98 -23.47
CA ALA A 452 -0.34 -29.42 -22.23
C ALA A 452 0.75 -30.46 -22.55
N GLY A 453 2.00 -30.15 -22.20
CA GLY A 453 3.14 -31.00 -22.54
C GLY A 453 4.01 -30.47 -23.68
N ALA A 454 3.63 -29.40 -24.36
CA ALA A 454 4.40 -28.80 -25.44
C ALA A 454 5.38 -27.70 -24.96
N GLU A 455 5.37 -27.39 -23.65
CA GLU A 455 6.30 -26.44 -23.06
C GLU A 455 7.77 -26.88 -23.22
N LEU A 456 8.66 -25.91 -23.46
CA LEU A 456 10.11 -26.09 -23.35
C LEU A 456 10.61 -25.74 -21.96
N MET A 457 10.16 -24.60 -21.44
CA MET A 457 10.53 -24.12 -20.12
C MET A 457 9.32 -23.58 -19.37
N SER A 458 9.28 -23.74 -18.05
CA SER A 458 8.27 -23.11 -17.21
C SER A 458 8.77 -22.84 -15.79
N ASN A 459 8.28 -21.75 -15.20
CA ASN A 459 8.47 -21.44 -13.78
C ASN A 459 7.18 -20.83 -13.21
N SER A 460 6.90 -21.05 -11.93
CA SER A 460 5.70 -20.54 -11.25
C SER A 460 5.94 -19.24 -10.47
N GLY A 461 7.09 -18.59 -10.66
CA GLY A 461 7.43 -17.33 -10.00
C GLY A 461 8.45 -16.51 -10.80
N PRO A 462 8.88 -15.35 -10.26
CA PRO A 462 9.84 -14.49 -10.93
C PRO A 462 11.20 -15.17 -11.04
N VAL A 463 11.88 -14.95 -12.16
CA VAL A 463 13.20 -15.53 -12.45
C VAL A 463 14.17 -14.48 -12.99
N ALA A 464 15.46 -14.69 -12.73
CA ALA A 464 16.54 -13.87 -13.26
C ALA A 464 17.59 -14.78 -13.91
N GLY A 465 17.52 -14.94 -15.23
CA GLY A 465 18.47 -15.73 -15.99
C GLY A 465 18.28 -17.24 -15.87
N SER A 466 17.04 -17.71 -15.73
CA SER A 466 16.74 -19.15 -15.87
C SER A 466 17.03 -19.57 -17.31
N SER A 467 17.70 -20.72 -17.50
CA SER A 467 18.15 -21.11 -18.83
C SER A 467 18.19 -22.62 -19.05
N ALA A 468 17.86 -23.03 -20.27
CA ALA A 468 17.90 -24.41 -20.72
C ALA A 468 18.54 -24.49 -22.10
N TYR A 469 19.18 -25.62 -22.40
CA TYR A 469 19.62 -25.95 -23.74
C TYR A 469 18.48 -26.62 -24.51
N VAL A 470 18.28 -26.21 -25.76
CA VAL A 470 17.49 -26.97 -26.73
C VAL A 470 18.47 -27.70 -27.62
N CYS A 471 18.56 -29.02 -27.44
CA CYS A 471 19.50 -29.86 -28.16
C CYS A 471 18.80 -30.54 -29.32
N TYR A 472 19.24 -30.25 -30.55
CA TYR A 472 18.67 -30.80 -31.76
C TYR A 472 19.40 -32.07 -32.16
N ARG A 473 18.65 -33.00 -32.74
CA ARG A 473 19.19 -34.14 -33.48
C ARG A 473 18.45 -34.28 -34.81
N ILE A 474 19.21 -34.60 -35.85
CA ILE A 474 18.67 -34.87 -37.18
C ILE A 474 19.25 -36.17 -37.74
N ASP A 475 18.49 -36.95 -38.48
CA ASP A 475 19.01 -38.09 -39.26
C ASP A 475 18.24 -38.24 -40.58
N ILE A 476 18.85 -38.83 -41.60
CA ILE A 476 18.25 -39.02 -42.93
C ILE A 476 18.46 -40.45 -43.45
N THR A 477 17.58 -40.92 -44.32
CA THR A 477 17.73 -42.22 -44.97
C THR A 477 18.80 -42.20 -46.07
N ALA A 478 19.26 -43.38 -46.48
CA ALA A 478 20.12 -43.54 -47.65
C ALA A 478 19.45 -43.19 -48.99
N THR A 479 18.13 -43.11 -49.03
CA THR A 479 17.34 -42.78 -50.22
C THR A 479 16.95 -41.30 -50.29
N GLN A 480 17.12 -40.54 -49.18
CA GLN A 480 16.77 -39.13 -49.10
C GLN A 480 17.35 -38.36 -50.30
N PRO A 481 16.49 -37.73 -51.12
CA PRO A 481 16.95 -37.00 -52.29
C PRO A 481 17.96 -35.90 -51.93
N ALA A 482 19.06 -35.80 -52.67
CA ALA A 482 20.02 -34.71 -52.46
C ALA A 482 19.36 -33.33 -52.70
N GLY A 483 19.60 -32.39 -51.78
CA GLY A 483 19.03 -31.04 -51.87
C GLY A 483 19.27 -30.23 -50.61
N TYR A 484 18.83 -28.96 -50.65
CA TYR A 484 18.85 -28.08 -49.49
C TYR A 484 17.49 -28.15 -48.81
N TYR A 485 17.45 -28.57 -47.54
CA TYR A 485 16.22 -28.72 -46.75
C TYR A 485 16.21 -27.68 -45.64
N TYR A 486 15.05 -27.09 -45.37
CA TYR A 486 14.91 -26.10 -44.29
C TYR A 486 13.47 -25.98 -43.80
N ASN A 487 13.33 -25.58 -42.54
CA ASN A 487 12.11 -25.04 -41.95
C ASN A 487 12.47 -23.85 -41.04
N LYS A 488 11.50 -23.37 -40.26
CA LYS A 488 11.63 -22.28 -39.29
C LYS A 488 10.99 -22.72 -37.97
N VAL A 489 11.79 -22.70 -36.91
CA VAL A 489 11.31 -22.87 -35.53
C VAL A 489 11.13 -21.49 -34.90
N LYS A 490 9.99 -21.27 -34.25
CA LYS A 490 9.66 -20.03 -33.54
C LYS A 490 9.47 -20.29 -32.06
N TYR A 491 10.22 -19.56 -31.23
CA TYR A 491 10.03 -19.55 -29.79
C TYR A 491 9.05 -18.47 -29.34
N THR A 492 8.23 -18.78 -28.35
CA THR A 492 7.29 -17.83 -27.72
C THR A 492 7.42 -17.91 -26.20
N ALA A 493 7.86 -16.83 -25.55
CA ALA A 493 7.88 -16.71 -24.09
C ALA A 493 6.67 -15.90 -23.62
N VAL A 494 5.96 -16.39 -22.59
CA VAL A 494 4.73 -15.79 -22.06
C VAL A 494 4.85 -15.65 -20.53
N PRO A 495 4.97 -14.43 -19.98
CA PRO A 495 4.91 -14.18 -18.54
C PRO A 495 3.45 -14.18 -18.04
N THR A 496 3.23 -14.43 -16.75
CA THR A 496 1.90 -14.38 -16.11
C THR A 496 1.98 -13.53 -14.83
N PHE A 497 1.38 -12.33 -14.84
CA PHE A 497 1.47 -11.32 -13.77
C PHE A 497 0.43 -11.47 -12.67
#